data_AF-A0A845JSG5-F1
#
_entry.id   AF-A0A845JSG5-F1
#
_cell.length_a   1.000
_cell.length_b   1.000
_cell.length_c   1.000
_cell.angle_alpha   90.00
_cell.angle_beta   90.00
_cell.angle_gamma   90.00
#
_symmetry.space_group_name_H-M   'P 1'
#
loop_
_entity.id
_entity.type
_entity.pdbx_description
1 polymer ?
#
loop_
_entity_poly.entity_id
_entity_poly.type
_entity_poly.pdbx_seq_one_letter_code
_entity_poly.pdbx_strand_id
1 'polypeptide(L)'
;MKKILLIFIFLAGFINSAAAQNSFLNARCSDYHGSRIQIISDSSARQMAEAGISTLGTPQIHVNPAQLKDLSPNARAFALNHVCGNHTLGYLVNDAEDIYHHYERVGNADCWAAAKLFYAGLVDKEGVDAIEEEVNQISREQWSHFPGPVRVVVLNDVCALKPMN
;
A
#
# COMPACT_ATOMS: atom_id res chain seq x y z
N MET A 1 48.44 -25.93 40.48
CA MET A 1 47.68 -24.79 41.05
C MET A 1 47.24 -23.92 39.87
N LYS A 2 45.99 -24.09 39.37
CA LYS A 2 44.85 -23.16 39.57
C LYS A 2 45.28 -21.71 39.29
N LYS A 3 44.82 -20.97 38.26
CA LYS A 3 43.47 -20.86 37.67
C LYS A 3 43.60 -20.29 36.24
N ILE A 4 42.98 -20.90 35.24
CA ILE A 4 42.71 -20.27 33.94
C ILE A 4 41.31 -19.65 34.04
N LEU A 5 41.25 -18.32 33.98
CA LEU A 5 40.03 -17.54 34.11
C LEU A 5 39.34 -17.48 32.74
N LEU A 6 38.27 -18.27 32.55
CA LEU A 6 37.39 -18.20 31.39
C LEU A 6 36.42 -17.02 31.56
N ILE A 7 36.61 -15.96 30.76
CA ILE A 7 35.67 -14.84 30.66
C ILE A 7 34.65 -15.22 29.58
N PHE A 8 33.46 -15.65 29.99
CA PHE A 8 32.30 -15.75 29.12
C PHE A 8 31.68 -14.35 28.97
N ILE A 9 31.96 -13.68 27.85
CA ILE A 9 31.25 -12.47 27.45
C ILE A 9 29.87 -12.91 26.94
N PHE A 10 28.86 -12.83 27.81
CA PHE A 10 27.46 -12.86 27.40
C PHE A 10 27.17 -11.56 26.63
N LEU A 11 27.36 -11.59 25.32
CA LEU A 11 26.85 -10.57 24.42
C LEU A 11 25.33 -10.80 24.32
N ALA A 12 24.59 -10.27 25.29
CA ALA A 12 23.15 -10.07 25.15
C ALA A 12 22.95 -9.03 24.04
N GLY A 13 22.93 -9.52 22.80
CA GLY A 13 22.48 -8.76 21.66
C GLY A 13 21.00 -8.44 21.89
N PHE A 14 20.75 -7.25 22.44
CA PHE A 14 19.47 -6.59 22.28
C PHE A 14 19.32 -6.33 20.78
N ILE A 15 18.74 -7.32 20.10
CA ILE A 15 18.17 -7.14 18.77
C ILE A 15 17.03 -6.16 19.01
N ASN A 16 17.36 -4.87 18.97
CA ASN A 16 16.36 -3.83 18.82
C ASN A 16 15.68 -4.13 17.50
N SER A 17 14.56 -4.84 17.57
CA SER A 17 13.54 -4.82 16.53
C SER A 17 13.02 -3.40 16.51
N ALA A 18 13.80 -2.50 15.91
CA ALA A 18 13.37 -1.16 15.59
C ALA A 18 12.17 -1.35 14.68
N ALA A 19 11.00 -1.17 15.30
CA ALA A 19 9.72 -1.37 14.69
C ALA A 19 9.73 -0.67 13.32
N ALA A 20 9.35 -1.41 12.28
CA ALA A 20 8.98 -0.85 10.99
C ALA A 20 7.71 0.01 11.17
N GLN A 21 7.82 1.11 11.91
CA GLN A 21 6.75 2.05 12.18
C GLN A 21 6.60 2.95 10.96
N ASN A 22 5.52 2.74 10.22
CA ASN A 22 4.90 3.63 9.24
C ASN A 22 5.79 4.13 8.10
N SER A 23 6.33 3.19 7.32
CA SER A 23 6.90 3.41 5.97
C SER A 23 5.99 4.24 5.04
N PHE A 24 4.67 4.19 5.23
CA PHE A 24 3.67 4.84 4.40
C PHE A 24 3.82 6.36 4.25
N LEU A 25 4.22 7.07 5.31
CA LEU A 25 4.35 8.54 5.27
C LEU A 25 5.52 8.99 4.38
N ASN A 26 6.48 8.10 4.11
CA ASN A 26 7.60 8.35 3.21
C ASN A 26 7.32 7.87 1.78
N ALA A 27 6.16 7.26 1.52
CA ALA A 27 5.81 6.83 0.18
C ALA A 27 5.78 8.03 -0.77
N ARG A 28 6.34 7.84 -1.97
CA ARG A 28 6.37 8.87 -3.01
C ARG A 28 5.20 8.66 -3.95
N CYS A 29 4.23 9.57 -3.87
CA CYS A 29 3.07 9.62 -4.74
C CYS A 29 3.00 10.98 -5.44
N SER A 30 2.58 10.97 -6.70
CA SER A 30 2.36 12.17 -7.51
C SER A 30 0.98 12.10 -8.15
N ASP A 31 0.34 13.26 -8.34
CA ASP A 31 -0.92 13.38 -9.07
C ASP A 31 -0.70 13.26 -10.60
N TYR A 32 -1.79 13.39 -11.36
CA TYR A 32 -1.79 13.33 -12.82
C TYR A 32 -0.98 14.45 -13.51
N HIS A 33 -0.62 15.53 -12.79
CA HIS A 33 0.29 16.58 -13.25
C HIS A 33 1.74 16.35 -12.81
N GLY A 34 2.02 15.24 -12.11
CA GLY A 34 3.32 14.96 -11.52
C GLY A 34 3.60 15.67 -10.19
N SER A 35 2.64 16.45 -9.67
CA SER A 35 2.80 17.19 -8.41
C SER A 35 2.78 16.23 -7.24
N ARG A 36 3.64 16.47 -6.25
CA ARG A 36 3.75 15.60 -5.07
C ARG A 36 2.47 15.67 -4.24
N ILE A 37 1.97 14.50 -3.85
CA ILE A 37 0.80 14.36 -2.98
C ILE A 37 1.23 14.37 -1.52
N GLN A 38 0.45 15.05 -0.68
CA GLN A 38 0.67 15.03 0.75
C GLN A 38 0.06 13.78 1.36
N ILE A 39 0.86 12.96 2.05
CA ILE A 39 0.37 11.81 2.82
C ILE A 39 0.28 12.24 4.29
N ILE A 40 -0.91 12.13 4.86
CA ILE A 40 -1.25 12.65 6.19
C ILE A 40 -1.69 11.47 7.05
N SER A 41 -1.13 11.36 8.26
CA SER A 41 -1.65 10.41 9.25
C SER A 41 -2.96 10.94 9.82
N ASP A 42 -4.03 10.17 9.67
CA ASP A 42 -5.37 10.54 10.09
C ASP A 42 -6.08 9.32 10.71
N SER A 43 -6.15 9.31 12.04
CA SER A 43 -6.83 8.25 12.80
C SER A 43 -8.36 8.23 12.61
N SER A 44 -8.93 9.28 12.03
CA SER A 44 -10.38 9.40 11.79
C SER A 44 -10.81 8.91 10.41
N ALA A 45 -9.86 8.68 9.49
CA ALA A 45 -10.16 8.09 8.18
C ALA A 45 -10.81 6.70 8.36
N ARG A 46 -11.88 6.44 7.60
CA ARG A 46 -12.69 5.23 7.71
C ARG A 46 -11.98 4.04 7.08
N GLN A 47 -11.29 4.27 5.97
CA GLN A 47 -10.44 3.29 5.30
C GLN A 47 -8.98 3.45 5.76
N MET A 48 -8.18 2.43 5.49
CA MET A 48 -6.74 2.47 5.75
C MET A 48 -6.04 3.61 5.00
N ALA A 49 -6.48 3.90 3.77
CA ALA A 49 -6.02 5.04 2.99
C ALA A 49 -7.20 5.62 2.20
N GLU A 50 -7.34 6.95 2.20
CA GLU A 50 -8.41 7.67 1.50
C GLU A 50 -7.82 8.75 0.60
N ALA A 51 -8.27 8.80 -0.65
CA ALA A 51 -7.89 9.85 -1.58
C ALA A 51 -8.73 11.11 -1.28
N GLY A 52 -8.10 12.27 -1.23
CA GLY A 52 -8.81 13.53 -1.01
C GLY A 52 -8.16 14.70 -1.75
N ILE A 53 -8.92 15.77 -1.88
CA ILE A 53 -8.44 17.08 -2.34
C ILE A 53 -8.82 18.08 -1.25
N SER A 54 -7.85 18.85 -0.77
CA SER A 54 -8.10 19.88 0.24
C SER A 54 -9.02 20.97 -0.31
N THR A 55 -9.58 21.81 0.56
CA THR A 55 -10.37 22.98 0.14
C THR A 55 -9.58 23.98 -0.72
N LEU A 56 -8.25 23.90 -0.70
CA LEU A 56 -7.34 24.71 -1.52
C LEU A 56 -6.90 24.01 -2.81
N GLY A 57 -7.50 22.87 -3.15
CA GLY A 57 -7.18 22.11 -4.36
C GLY A 57 -5.90 21.27 -4.27
N THR A 58 -5.36 21.05 -3.07
CA THR A 58 -4.14 20.25 -2.90
C THR A 58 -4.48 18.76 -2.82
N PRO A 59 -3.87 17.88 -3.64
CA PRO A 59 -4.10 16.44 -3.54
C PRO A 59 -3.50 15.89 -2.23
N GLN A 60 -4.28 15.06 -1.55
CA GLN A 60 -3.94 14.48 -0.25
C GLN A 60 -4.31 12.98 -0.18
N ILE A 61 -3.57 12.24 0.64
CA ILE A 61 -3.92 10.88 1.05
C ILE A 61 -3.97 10.84 2.57
N HIS A 62 -5.13 10.51 3.12
CA HIS A 62 -5.33 10.33 4.56
C HIS A 62 -5.10 8.87 4.89
N VAL A 63 -4.17 8.57 5.81
CA VAL A 63 -3.79 7.21 6.19
C VAL A 63 -4.18 6.96 7.64
N ASN A 64 -5.02 5.96 7.88
CA ASN A 64 -5.30 5.47 9.22
C ASN A 64 -4.43 4.24 9.53
N PRO A 65 -3.31 4.39 10.26
CA PRO A 65 -2.39 3.27 10.50
C PRO A 65 -2.97 2.19 11.42
N ALA A 66 -4.06 2.46 12.13
CA ALA A 66 -4.75 1.50 12.99
C ALA A 66 -5.67 0.56 12.20
N GLN A 67 -6.12 0.98 11.01
CA GLN A 67 -6.93 0.15 10.13
C GLN A 67 -6.09 -0.94 9.47
N LEU A 68 -6.69 -2.13 9.34
CA LEU A 68 -6.10 -3.27 8.64
C LEU A 68 -4.68 -3.64 9.11
N LYS A 69 -4.42 -3.48 10.41
CA LYS A 69 -3.11 -3.77 11.03
C LYS A 69 -2.69 -5.23 10.90
N ASP A 70 -3.65 -6.14 10.72
CA ASP A 70 -3.43 -7.59 10.62
C ASP A 70 -3.06 -8.02 9.18
N LEU A 71 -3.19 -7.12 8.20
CA LEU A 71 -2.68 -7.36 6.85
C LEU A 71 -1.16 -7.23 6.80
N SER A 72 -0.54 -7.97 5.89
CA SER A 72 0.89 -7.91 5.64
C SER A 72 1.34 -6.50 5.23
N PRO A 73 2.61 -6.14 5.45
CA PRO A 73 3.15 -4.88 4.97
C PRO A 73 2.95 -4.66 3.46
N ASN A 74 2.98 -5.74 2.67
CA ASN A 74 2.83 -5.70 1.22
C ASN A 74 1.38 -5.41 0.81
N ALA A 75 0.39 -6.08 1.41
CA ALA A 75 -1.04 -5.78 1.14
C ALA A 75 -1.42 -4.37 1.59
N ARG A 76 -0.87 -3.91 2.72
CA ARG A 76 -1.04 -2.54 3.20
C ARG A 76 -0.38 -1.50 2.28
N ALA A 77 0.80 -1.81 1.74
CA ALA A 77 1.45 -0.97 0.73
C ALA A 77 0.68 -0.96 -0.59
N PHE A 78 0.10 -2.10 -0.99
CA PHE A 78 -0.78 -2.19 -2.15
C PHE A 78 -2.02 -1.31 -1.97
N ALA A 79 -2.69 -1.36 -0.82
CA ALA A 79 -3.84 -0.49 -0.50
C ALA A 79 -3.49 1.00 -0.61
N LEU A 80 -2.34 1.43 -0.05
CA LEU A 80 -1.89 2.82 -0.19
C LEU A 80 -1.59 3.18 -1.65
N ASN A 81 -0.93 2.30 -2.40
CA ASN A 81 -0.59 2.56 -3.80
C ASN A 81 -1.82 2.51 -4.71
N HIS A 82 -2.88 1.79 -4.36
CA HIS A 82 -4.18 1.87 -5.07
C HIS A 82 -4.75 3.29 -4.99
N VAL A 83 -4.74 3.88 -3.79
CA VAL A 83 -5.15 5.27 -3.56
C VAL A 83 -4.24 6.25 -4.30
N CYS A 84 -2.94 5.99 -4.33
CA CYS A 84 -2.01 6.77 -5.14
C CYS A 84 -2.33 6.68 -6.64
N GLY A 85 -2.64 5.48 -7.13
CA GLY A 85 -3.05 5.23 -8.51
C GLY A 85 -4.26 6.08 -8.91
N ASN A 86 -5.27 6.19 -8.03
CA ASN A 86 -6.43 7.06 -8.27
C ASN A 86 -6.03 8.53 -8.51
N HIS A 87 -5.05 9.04 -7.77
CA HIS A 87 -4.53 10.39 -8.00
C HIS A 87 -3.69 10.50 -9.27
N THR A 88 -2.76 9.58 -9.49
CA THR A 88 -1.85 9.58 -10.65
C THR A 88 -2.63 9.44 -11.96
N LEU A 89 -3.70 8.64 -11.95
CA LEU A 89 -4.56 8.43 -13.11
C LEU A 89 -5.66 9.51 -13.26
N GLY A 90 -5.71 10.48 -12.34
CA GLY A 90 -6.63 11.61 -12.42
C GLY A 90 -8.09 11.27 -12.13
N TYR A 91 -8.37 10.19 -11.39
CA TYR A 91 -9.72 9.72 -11.10
C TYR A 91 -10.45 10.53 -10.01
N LEU A 92 -9.77 11.45 -9.33
CA LEU A 92 -10.40 12.39 -8.39
C LEU A 92 -10.95 13.66 -9.07
N VAL A 93 -10.52 13.94 -10.30
CA VAL A 93 -10.89 15.17 -11.02
C VAL A 93 -11.67 14.88 -12.30
N ASN A 94 -11.75 13.61 -12.71
CA ASN A 94 -12.55 13.14 -13.82
C ASN A 94 -13.52 12.10 -13.28
N ASP A 95 -14.82 12.26 -13.51
CA ASP A 95 -15.83 11.30 -13.07
C ASP A 95 -15.93 10.10 -14.01
N ALA A 96 -16.39 8.97 -13.49
CA ALA A 96 -16.69 7.80 -14.30
C ALA A 96 -18.01 8.04 -15.05
N GLU A 97 -18.06 7.67 -16.32
CA GLU A 97 -19.23 7.87 -17.18
C GLU A 97 -20.39 6.94 -16.79
N ASP A 98 -20.06 5.73 -16.36
CA ASP A 98 -20.99 4.71 -15.90
C ASP A 98 -20.32 3.75 -14.90
N ILE A 99 -21.07 2.73 -14.48
CA ILE A 99 -20.60 1.74 -13.52
C ILE A 99 -19.50 0.83 -14.09
N TYR A 100 -19.49 0.55 -15.39
CA TYR A 100 -18.47 -0.29 -16.01
C TYR A 100 -17.14 0.44 -16.06
N HIS A 101 -17.17 1.71 -16.46
CA HIS A 101 -16.01 2.61 -16.42
C HIS A 101 -15.51 2.80 -14.99
N HIS A 102 -16.39 2.85 -13.99
CA HIS A 102 -15.96 2.89 -12.58
C HIS A 102 -15.13 1.66 -12.20
N TYR A 103 -15.58 0.45 -12.52
CA TYR A 103 -14.83 -0.77 -12.20
C TYR A 103 -13.55 -0.93 -13.02
N GLU A 104 -13.55 -0.47 -14.28
CA GLU A 104 -12.32 -0.40 -15.09
C GLU A 104 -11.27 0.49 -14.41
N ARG A 105 -11.66 1.66 -13.91
CA ARG A 105 -10.76 2.56 -13.18
C ARG A 105 -10.23 1.93 -11.90
N VAL A 106 -11.07 1.21 -11.17
CA VAL A 106 -10.65 0.46 -9.98
C VAL A 106 -9.58 -0.58 -10.34
N GLY A 107 -9.77 -1.33 -11.42
CA GLY A 107 -8.77 -2.29 -11.93
C GLY A 107 -7.48 -1.62 -12.39
N ASN A 108 -7.57 -0.46 -13.07
CA ASN A 108 -6.40 0.31 -13.48
C ASN A 108 -5.61 0.83 -12.27
N ALA A 109 -6.29 1.25 -11.20
CA ALA A 109 -5.65 1.65 -9.95
C ALA A 109 -4.97 0.45 -9.24
N ASP A 110 -5.57 -0.74 -9.28
CA ASP A 110 -4.93 -1.98 -8.80
C ASP A 110 -3.66 -2.31 -9.59
N CYS A 111 -3.72 -2.22 -10.92
CA CYS A 111 -2.56 -2.46 -11.77
C CYS A 111 -1.46 -1.41 -11.57
N TRP A 112 -1.83 -0.15 -11.39
CA TRP A 112 -0.88 0.90 -11.03
C TRP A 112 -0.18 0.56 -9.71
N ALA A 113 -0.94 0.10 -8.71
CA ALA A 113 -0.39 -0.25 -7.40
C ALA A 113 0.59 -1.43 -7.45
N ALA A 114 0.19 -2.51 -8.12
CA ALA A 114 1.04 -3.68 -8.31
C ALA A 114 2.30 -3.34 -9.10
N ALA A 115 2.17 -2.61 -10.21
CA ALA A 115 3.30 -2.17 -11.03
C ALA A 115 4.26 -1.28 -10.23
N LYS A 116 3.72 -0.37 -9.40
CA LYS A 116 4.53 0.53 -8.57
C LYS A 116 5.39 -0.25 -7.58
N LEU A 117 4.84 -1.26 -6.93
CA LEU A 117 5.58 -2.11 -5.99
C LEU A 117 6.61 -2.98 -6.72
N PHE A 118 6.20 -3.60 -7.82
CA PHE A 118 7.03 -4.51 -8.60
C PHE A 118 8.24 -3.80 -9.24
N TYR A 119 8.02 -2.72 -10.00
CA TYR A 119 9.09 -1.98 -10.67
C TYR A 119 9.94 -1.14 -9.70
N ALA A 120 9.50 -0.93 -8.47
CA ALA A 120 10.33 -0.35 -7.41
C ALA A 120 11.22 -1.40 -6.70
N GLY A 121 11.12 -2.68 -7.08
CA GLY A 121 11.85 -3.77 -6.43
C GLY A 121 11.40 -4.05 -5.00
N LEU A 122 10.19 -3.61 -4.62
CA LEU A 122 9.64 -3.85 -3.28
C LEU A 122 8.99 -5.23 -3.16
N VAL A 123 8.50 -5.76 -4.28
CA VAL A 123 7.99 -7.12 -4.42
C VAL A 123 8.47 -7.69 -5.75
N ASP A 124 8.67 -8.99 -5.79
CA ASP A 124 8.84 -9.75 -7.03
C ASP A 124 7.50 -10.33 -7.49
N LYS A 125 7.53 -11.29 -8.42
CA LYS A 125 6.32 -11.89 -8.96
C LYS A 125 5.55 -12.67 -7.89
N GLU A 126 6.26 -13.45 -7.08
CA GLU A 126 5.69 -14.21 -5.97
C GLU A 126 5.09 -13.29 -4.91
N GLY A 127 5.69 -12.12 -4.68
CA GLY A 127 5.13 -11.08 -3.81
C GLY A 127 3.85 -10.45 -4.37
N VAL A 128 3.71 -10.30 -5.69
CA VAL A 128 2.45 -9.86 -6.31
C VAL A 128 1.37 -10.93 -6.13
N ASP A 129 1.71 -12.21 -6.33
CA ASP A 129 0.79 -13.33 -6.14
C ASP A 129 0.31 -13.41 -4.68
N ALA A 130 1.22 -13.21 -3.72
CA ALA A 130 0.89 -13.19 -2.30
C ALA A 130 -0.02 -12.01 -1.91
N ILE A 131 0.16 -10.84 -2.51
CA ILE A 131 -0.75 -9.69 -2.32
C ILE A 131 -2.15 -10.03 -2.83
N GLU A 132 -2.23 -10.59 -4.04
CA GLU A 132 -3.51 -10.98 -4.65
C GLU A 132 -4.26 -12.00 -3.79
N GLU A 133 -3.58 -13.05 -3.34
CA GLU A 133 -4.15 -14.08 -2.47
C GLU A 133 -4.64 -13.49 -1.14
N GLU A 134 -3.82 -12.70 -0.46
CA GLU A 134 -4.16 -12.12 0.83
C GLU A 134 -5.36 -11.17 0.73
N VAL A 135 -5.34 -10.24 -0.24
CA VAL A 135 -6.44 -9.27 -0.40
C VAL A 135 -7.75 -9.96 -0.75
N ASN A 136 -7.71 -11.04 -1.54
CA ASN A 136 -8.91 -11.82 -1.87
C ASN A 136 -9.45 -12.66 -0.69
N GLN A 137 -8.66 -12.86 0.37
CA GLN A 137 -9.08 -13.59 1.57
C GLN A 137 -9.65 -12.69 2.69
N ILE A 138 -9.55 -11.36 2.56
CA ILE A 138 -10.04 -10.46 3.62
C ILE A 138 -11.57 -10.54 3.75
N SER A 139 -12.05 -10.38 4.98
CA SER A 139 -13.48 -10.44 5.28
C SER A 139 -14.23 -9.24 4.70
N ARG A 140 -15.56 -9.37 4.61
CA ARG A 140 -16.44 -8.26 4.20
C ARG A 140 -16.31 -7.02 5.11
N GLU A 141 -16.04 -7.24 6.40
CA GLU A 141 -15.80 -6.16 7.35
C GLU A 141 -14.46 -5.47 7.07
N GLN A 142 -13.39 -6.24 6.84
CA GLN A 142 -12.10 -5.69 6.45
C GLN A 142 -12.18 -4.90 5.14
N TRP A 143 -12.96 -5.39 4.17
CA TRP A 143 -13.23 -4.67 2.93
C TRP A 143 -13.85 -3.29 3.15
N SER A 144 -14.68 -3.10 4.19
CA SER A 144 -15.25 -1.78 4.49
C SER A 144 -14.19 -0.75 4.91
N HIS A 145 -13.01 -1.22 5.32
CA HIS A 145 -11.83 -0.42 5.65
C HIS A 145 -10.73 -0.48 4.58
N PHE A 146 -10.92 -1.28 3.53
CA PHE A 146 -9.98 -1.37 2.40
C PHE A 146 -10.34 -0.34 1.33
N PRO A 147 -9.37 0.29 0.63
CA PRO A 147 -9.66 1.28 -0.40
C PRO A 147 -10.46 0.75 -1.59
N GLY A 148 -11.44 1.54 -2.03
CA GLY A 148 -12.31 1.23 -3.16
C GLY A 148 -13.46 0.26 -2.84
N PRO A 149 -14.22 -0.19 -3.85
CA PRO A 149 -15.32 -1.13 -3.66
C PRO A 149 -14.81 -2.56 -3.39
N VAL A 150 -15.68 -3.38 -2.78
CA VAL A 150 -15.48 -4.84 -2.66
C VAL A 150 -15.34 -5.42 -4.06
N ARG A 151 -14.27 -6.19 -4.29
CA ARG A 151 -13.96 -6.79 -5.59
C ARG A 151 -13.07 -8.02 -5.43
N VAL A 152 -13.00 -8.83 -6.49
CA VAL A 152 -11.92 -9.80 -6.67
C VAL A 152 -10.77 -9.06 -7.32
N VAL A 153 -9.59 -9.11 -6.71
CA VAL A 153 -8.36 -8.54 -7.24
C VAL A 153 -7.70 -9.59 -8.12
N VAL A 154 -7.35 -9.22 -9.36
CA VAL A 154 -6.72 -10.11 -10.34
C VAL A 154 -5.55 -9.37 -11.00
N LEU A 155 -4.40 -9.39 -10.36
CA LEU A 155 -3.20 -8.64 -10.76
C LEU A 155 -2.46 -9.33 -11.90
N ASN A 156 -2.39 -10.65 -11.87
CA ASN A 156 -1.58 -11.41 -12.83
C ASN A 156 -2.15 -11.46 -14.22
N ASP A 157 -3.48 -11.57 -14.33
CA ASP A 157 -4.15 -11.71 -15.61
C ASP A 157 -4.30 -10.37 -16.31
N VAL A 158 -4.45 -9.29 -15.53
CA VAL A 158 -4.87 -7.98 -16.04
C VAL A 158 -3.70 -7.00 -16.17
N CYS A 159 -2.72 -7.02 -15.27
CA CYS A 159 -1.75 -5.93 -15.15
C CYS A 159 -0.50 -6.07 -16.05
N ALA A 160 -0.38 -7.16 -16.82
CA ALA A 160 0.69 -7.41 -17.79
C ALA A 160 2.12 -7.05 -17.31
N LEU A 161 2.44 -7.36 -16.04
CA LEU A 161 3.74 -7.07 -15.43
C LEU A 161 4.84 -7.91 -16.08
N LYS A 162 5.93 -7.27 -16.53
CA LYS A 162 7.06 -7.93 -17.18
C LYS A 162 8.31 -7.87 -16.29
N PRO A 163 9.03 -8.99 -16.08
CA PRO A 163 10.30 -8.98 -15.35
C PRO A 163 11.27 -7.93 -15.91
N MET A 164 11.95 -7.21 -15.02
CA MET A 164 13.08 -6.36 -15.39
C MET A 164 14.31 -7.27 -15.52
N ASN A 165 14.65 -7.64 -16.76
CA ASN A 165 15.79 -8.49 -17.09
C ASN A 165 17.12 -7.94 -16.58
#